data_AF-A0A1E5JSL4-F1
#
_entry.id   AF-A0A1E5JSL4-F1
#
_cell.length_a   1.000
_cell.length_b   1.000
_cell.length_c   1.000
_cell.angle_alpha   90.00
_cell.angle_beta   90.00
_cell.angle_gamma   90.00
#
_symmetry.space_group_name_H-M   'P 1'
#
loop_
_entity.id
_entity.type
_entity.pdbx_description
1 polymer ?
#
loop_
_entity_poly.entity_id
_entity_poly.type
_entity_poly.pdbx_seq_one_letter_code
_entity_poly.pdbx_strand_id
1 'polypeptide(L)'
;MRIKKIENYKIDCELFEKSLIAETQLLEKWFTKNYFKSEHMNAGAEVEFLILDKEYQLTPHNILFTKKLKNQDLVREAGGSQLEINTPVFHLKDNFLSLLHQNILTTWNKCCEIAHNTRHHLVLIGSIPQTDHALFKPSYITPKNTFLLMNEFVTKYRKKAPLSIHIKGENENLLLSPESLAIEGLICALQLHIEVPQHQLAHYFNMIQILSAPLLALSSNSPYFCGKNLWSETRIGIFEQLYTFPHPLQKPFF
;
A
#
# COMPACT_ATOMS: atom_id res chain seq x y z
N MET A 1 -9.40 -23.24 3.13
CA MET A 1 -9.71 -22.26 4.19
C MET A 1 -10.70 -21.22 3.65
N ARG A 2 -12.01 -21.49 3.75
CA ARG A 2 -13.08 -20.63 3.23
C ARG A 2 -13.58 -19.74 4.37
N ILE A 3 -13.24 -18.46 4.35
CA ILE A 3 -13.75 -17.48 5.31
C ILE A 3 -15.06 -16.93 4.74
N LYS A 4 -16.19 -17.43 5.24
CA LYS A 4 -17.53 -16.85 5.04
C LYS A 4 -18.13 -16.64 6.43
N LYS A 5 -18.58 -15.41 6.67
CA LYS A 5 -19.17 -14.82 7.89
C LYS A 5 -18.18 -14.32 8.95
N ILE A 6 -17.95 -13.01 8.93
CA ILE A 6 -17.53 -12.23 10.10
C ILE A 6 -18.81 -11.78 10.79
N GLU A 7 -19.02 -12.35 11.97
CA GLU A 7 -19.97 -11.87 13.01
C GLU A 7 -19.60 -12.52 14.38
N ASN A 8 -18.83 -13.62 14.41
CA ASN A 8 -18.53 -14.39 15.63
C ASN A 8 -17.03 -14.56 15.97
N TYR A 9 -16.12 -13.70 15.48
CA TYR A 9 -14.72 -13.79 15.91
C TYR A 9 -14.52 -13.01 17.21
N LYS A 10 -14.35 -13.73 18.33
CA LYS A 10 -13.80 -13.14 19.55
C LYS A 10 -12.30 -12.98 19.34
N ILE A 11 -11.84 -11.73 19.23
CA ILE A 11 -10.41 -11.42 19.19
C ILE A 11 -9.85 -11.70 20.57
N ASP A 12 -8.96 -12.67 20.67
CA ASP A 12 -8.25 -13.01 21.89
C ASP A 12 -6.88 -12.34 21.85
N CYS A 13 -6.79 -11.15 22.47
CA CYS A 13 -5.56 -10.37 22.51
C CYS A 13 -4.45 -11.09 23.26
N GLU A 14 -4.76 -11.85 24.31
CA GLU A 14 -3.76 -12.58 25.10
C GLU A 14 -3.18 -13.75 24.31
N LEU A 15 -4.03 -14.49 23.58
CA LEU A 15 -3.58 -15.54 22.68
C LEU A 15 -2.72 -14.96 21.56
N PHE A 16 -3.15 -13.86 20.94
CA PHE A 16 -2.37 -13.18 19.90
C PHE A 16 -0.99 -12.77 20.41
N GLU A 17 -0.90 -12.14 21.58
CA GLU A 17 0.38 -11.72 22.17
C GLU A 17 1.28 -12.92 22.48
N LYS A 18 0.74 -14.00 23.07
CA LYS A 18 1.48 -15.24 23.32
C LYS A 18 2.00 -15.87 22.03
N SER A 19 1.16 -15.95 21.00
CA SER A 19 1.55 -16.47 19.68
C SER A 19 2.63 -15.61 19.03
N LEU A 20 2.48 -14.28 19.06
CA LEU A 20 3.45 -13.35 18.49
C LEU A 20 4.83 -13.51 19.14
N ILE A 21 4.89 -13.63 20.47
CA ILE A 21 6.14 -13.87 21.21
C ILE A 21 6.74 -15.23 20.80
N ALA A 22 5.93 -16.30 20.80
CA ALA A 22 6.41 -17.65 20.47
C ALA A 22 6.94 -17.75 19.03
N GLU A 23 6.23 -17.15 18.07
CA GLU A 23 6.63 -17.12 16.65
C GLU A 23 7.87 -16.25 16.42
N THR A 24 7.99 -15.12 17.13
CA THR A 24 9.20 -14.27 17.08
C THR A 24 10.43 -15.01 17.61
N GLN A 25 10.29 -15.72 18.74
CA GLN A 25 11.37 -16.57 19.28
C GLN A 25 11.74 -17.73 18.35
N LEU A 26 10.75 -18.30 17.65
CA LEU A 26 11.00 -19.34 16.66
C LEU A 26 11.78 -18.77 15.46
N LEU A 27 11.40 -17.58 14.98
CA LEU A 27 12.08 -16.88 13.91
C LEU A 27 13.55 -16.58 14.26
N GLU A 28 13.81 -16.09 15.48
CA GLU A 28 15.17 -15.86 15.99
C GLU A 28 16.02 -17.14 15.97
N LYS A 29 15.43 -18.27 16.39
CA LYS A 29 16.10 -19.59 16.31
C LYS A 29 16.39 -20.01 14.87
N TRP A 30 15.49 -19.72 13.93
CA TRP A 30 15.70 -20.03 12.51
C TRP A 30 16.83 -19.21 11.90
N PHE A 31 16.95 -17.93 12.24
CA PHE A 31 18.10 -17.11 11.88
C PHE A 31 19.39 -17.67 12.47
N THR A 32 19.43 -17.96 13.77
CA THR A 32 20.63 -18.51 14.44
C THR A 32 21.09 -19.84 13.82
N LYS A 33 20.14 -20.67 13.39
CA LYS A 33 20.43 -21.98 12.76
C LYS A 33 20.62 -21.90 11.23
N ASN A 34 20.64 -20.69 10.65
CA ASN A 34 20.77 -20.47 9.21
C ASN A 34 19.75 -21.28 8.39
N TYR A 35 18.47 -21.22 8.76
CA TYR A 35 17.39 -21.87 7.99
C TYR A 35 17.13 -21.15 6.65
N PHE A 36 17.38 -19.84 6.57
CA PHE A 36 17.14 -19.03 5.38
C PHE A 36 18.34 -19.02 4.44
N LYS A 37 18.65 -20.18 3.87
CA LYS A 37 19.73 -20.31 2.89
C LYS A 37 19.21 -19.93 1.51
N SER A 38 19.53 -18.72 1.08
CA SER A 38 19.38 -18.31 -0.31
C SER A 38 20.75 -18.16 -0.95
N GLU A 39 20.98 -18.86 -2.06
CA GLU A 39 22.22 -18.81 -2.84
C GLU A 39 22.18 -17.73 -3.93
N HIS A 40 21.00 -17.15 -4.17
CA HIS A 40 20.75 -16.20 -5.25
C HIS A 40 19.95 -15.02 -4.73
N MET A 41 20.23 -13.82 -5.26
CA MET A 41 19.34 -12.69 -5.05
C MET A 41 18.17 -12.78 -6.02
N ASN A 42 16.98 -12.56 -5.50
CA ASN A 42 15.77 -12.48 -6.29
C ASN A 42 15.10 -11.14 -6.04
N ALA A 43 14.26 -10.69 -6.96
CA ALA A 43 13.51 -9.47 -6.78
C ALA A 43 12.16 -9.50 -7.49
N GLY A 44 11.24 -8.69 -7.00
CA GLY A 44 9.92 -8.44 -7.56
C GLY A 44 9.49 -7.01 -7.28
N ALA A 45 8.32 -6.63 -7.79
CA ALA A 45 7.76 -5.31 -7.62
C ALA A 45 6.25 -5.35 -7.42
N GLU A 46 5.76 -4.32 -6.74
CA GLU A 46 4.35 -3.97 -6.65
C GLU A 46 4.17 -2.59 -7.29
N VAL A 47 3.17 -2.45 -8.16
CA VAL A 47 2.84 -1.17 -8.82
C VAL A 47 1.37 -0.87 -8.62
N GLU A 48 1.09 0.16 -7.83
CA GLU A 48 -0.25 0.62 -7.56
C GLU A 48 -0.72 1.67 -8.58
N PHE A 49 -2.00 1.64 -8.91
CA PHE A 49 -2.62 2.57 -9.84
C PHE A 49 -4.11 2.75 -9.55
N LEU A 50 -4.69 3.79 -10.16
CA LEU A 50 -6.06 4.20 -9.88
C LEU A 50 -6.93 4.14 -11.14
N ILE A 51 -8.21 3.84 -10.91
CA ILE A 51 -9.25 3.82 -11.93
C ILE A 51 -10.02 5.13 -11.90
N LEU A 52 -10.16 5.74 -13.07
CA LEU A 52 -10.97 6.93 -13.31
C LEU A 52 -12.16 6.60 -14.22
N ASP A 53 -13.26 7.33 -14.07
CA ASP A 53 -14.38 7.31 -15.00
C ASP A 53 -14.11 8.20 -16.24
N LYS A 54 -15.10 8.31 -17.13
CA LYS A 54 -15.02 9.10 -18.38
C LYS A 54 -14.92 10.61 -18.16
N GLU A 55 -15.18 11.09 -16.94
CA GLU A 55 -14.98 12.48 -16.50
C GLU A 55 -13.64 12.67 -15.77
N TYR A 56 -12.76 11.65 -15.80
CA TYR A 56 -11.48 11.60 -15.10
C TYR A 56 -11.62 11.72 -13.57
N GLN A 57 -12.77 11.34 -13.02
CA GLN A 57 -12.98 11.26 -11.57
C GLN A 57 -12.68 9.84 -11.07
N LEU A 58 -12.16 9.73 -9.84
CA LEU A 58 -11.95 8.43 -9.21
C LEU A 58 -13.24 7.64 -9.07
N THR A 59 -13.17 6.34 -9.37
CA THR A 59 -14.38 5.50 -9.40
C THR A 59 -14.13 4.11 -8.81
N PRO A 60 -15.04 3.57 -7.97
CA PRO A 60 -14.79 2.38 -7.14
C PRO A 60 -14.99 1.06 -7.91
N HIS A 61 -14.21 0.85 -8.98
CA HIS A 61 -14.36 -0.26 -9.92
C HIS A 61 -13.27 -1.34 -9.86
N ASN A 62 -12.44 -1.38 -8.81
CA ASN A 62 -11.34 -2.37 -8.72
C ASN A 62 -11.81 -3.85 -8.73
N ILE A 63 -13.02 -4.13 -8.23
CA ILE A 63 -13.64 -5.46 -8.30
C ILE A 63 -13.97 -5.85 -9.73
N LEU A 64 -14.39 -4.90 -10.56
CA LEU A 64 -14.73 -5.16 -11.96
C LEU A 64 -13.47 -5.55 -12.74
N PHE A 65 -12.36 -4.84 -12.54
CA PHE A 65 -11.08 -5.13 -13.19
C PHE A 65 -10.51 -6.49 -12.79
N THR A 66 -10.40 -6.77 -11.48
CA THR A 66 -9.89 -8.06 -11.00
C THR A 66 -10.74 -9.26 -11.44
N LYS A 67 -12.07 -9.11 -11.51
CA LYS A 67 -12.96 -10.15 -12.05
C LYS A 67 -12.79 -10.38 -13.55
N LYS A 68 -12.52 -9.34 -14.33
CA LYS A 68 -12.34 -9.44 -15.79
C LYS A 68 -10.99 -10.05 -16.15
N LEU A 69 -9.92 -9.62 -15.47
CA LEU A 69 -8.57 -10.11 -15.77
C LEU A 69 -8.37 -11.57 -15.31
N LYS A 70 -9.02 -11.99 -14.22
CA LYS A 70 -8.86 -13.34 -13.60
C LYS A 70 -7.40 -13.75 -13.37
N ASN A 71 -6.52 -12.76 -13.22
CA ASN A 71 -5.10 -12.95 -12.96
C ASN A 71 -4.82 -12.73 -11.47
N GLN A 72 -3.94 -13.54 -10.88
CA GLN A 72 -3.48 -13.37 -9.50
C GLN A 72 -2.50 -12.19 -9.37
N ASP A 73 -1.86 -11.80 -10.47
CA ASP A 73 -0.94 -10.65 -10.53
C ASP A 73 -1.64 -9.30 -10.37
N LEU A 74 -2.98 -9.24 -10.39
CA LEU A 74 -3.73 -8.00 -10.17
C LEU A 74 -4.59 -8.13 -8.91
N VAL A 75 -4.25 -7.35 -7.89
CA VAL A 75 -4.94 -7.36 -6.60
C VAL A 75 -5.68 -6.05 -6.35
N ARG A 76 -6.55 -6.07 -5.36
CA ARG A 76 -7.35 -4.91 -4.93
C ARG A 76 -6.76 -4.37 -3.64
N GLU A 77 -6.59 -3.07 -3.60
CA GLU A 77 -6.16 -2.34 -2.43
C GLU A 77 -7.33 -1.84 -1.57
N ALA A 78 -7.01 -1.16 -0.47
CA ALA A 78 -8.00 -0.68 0.49
C ALA A 78 -9.04 0.26 -0.14
N GLY A 79 -8.61 1.13 -1.07
CA GLY A 79 -9.50 2.02 -1.82
C GLY A 79 -10.22 1.35 -2.98
N GLY A 80 -11.50 1.65 -3.16
CA GLY A 80 -12.34 1.04 -4.21
C GLY A 80 -11.87 1.30 -5.65
N SER A 81 -11.12 2.38 -5.90
CA SER A 81 -10.51 2.69 -7.20
C SER A 81 -9.10 2.13 -7.39
N GLN A 82 -8.48 1.65 -6.32
CA GLN A 82 -7.06 1.30 -6.31
C GLN A 82 -6.86 -0.18 -6.63
N LEU A 83 -5.87 -0.42 -7.47
CA LEU A 83 -5.41 -1.72 -7.91
C LEU A 83 -3.90 -1.77 -7.79
N GLU A 84 -3.37 -2.97 -7.66
CA GLU A 84 -1.93 -3.22 -7.60
C GLU A 84 -1.56 -4.37 -8.53
N ILE A 85 -0.52 -4.15 -9.34
CA ILE A 85 0.16 -5.20 -10.10
C ILE A 85 1.25 -5.80 -9.23
N ASN A 86 1.15 -7.08 -8.93
CA ASN A 86 2.20 -7.88 -8.31
C ASN A 86 2.99 -8.61 -9.39
N THR A 87 4.29 -8.38 -9.47
CA THR A 87 5.14 -9.17 -10.37
C THR A 87 5.47 -10.52 -9.73
N PRO A 88 5.75 -11.56 -10.53
CA PRO A 88 6.40 -12.74 -9.99
C PRO A 88 7.81 -12.39 -9.49
N VAL A 89 8.43 -13.33 -8.78
CA VAL A 89 9.81 -13.23 -8.32
C VAL A 89 10.75 -13.63 -9.46
N PHE A 90 11.71 -12.77 -9.78
CA PHE A 90 12.73 -13.02 -10.79
C PHE A 90 14.11 -13.15 -10.14
N HIS A 91 15.00 -13.91 -10.76
CA HIS A 91 16.41 -13.87 -10.40
C HIS A 91 17.02 -12.50 -10.75
N LEU A 92 17.77 -11.93 -9.81
CA LEU A 92 18.48 -10.67 -9.99
C LEU A 92 19.74 -10.90 -10.84
N LYS A 93 19.57 -10.91 -12.17
CA LYS A 93 20.62 -11.05 -13.20
C LYS A 93 20.58 -9.86 -14.17
N ASP A 94 21.50 -9.80 -15.12
CA ASP A 94 21.69 -8.65 -16.02
C ASP A 94 20.43 -8.18 -16.75
N ASN A 95 19.51 -9.09 -17.09
CA ASN A 95 18.26 -8.78 -17.79
C ASN A 95 17.05 -8.55 -16.86
N PHE A 96 17.24 -8.54 -15.53
CA PHE A 96 16.18 -8.45 -14.53
C PHE A 96 15.24 -7.27 -14.77
N LEU A 97 15.78 -6.05 -14.91
CA LEU A 97 14.95 -4.85 -15.09
C LEU A 97 14.11 -4.90 -16.36
N SER A 98 14.64 -5.49 -17.43
CA SER A 98 13.89 -5.67 -18.68
C SER A 98 12.75 -6.68 -18.50
N LEU A 99 13.00 -7.79 -17.83
CA LEU A 99 11.98 -8.80 -17.52
C LEU A 99 10.88 -8.23 -16.61
N LEU A 100 11.28 -7.50 -15.57
CA LEU A 100 10.36 -6.85 -14.63
C LEU A 100 9.46 -5.84 -15.37
N HIS A 101 10.06 -4.94 -16.15
CA HIS A 101 9.33 -3.96 -16.94
C HIS A 101 8.37 -4.62 -17.93
N GLN A 102 8.81 -5.66 -18.64
CA GLN A 102 7.97 -6.36 -19.62
C GLN A 102 6.81 -7.09 -18.96
N ASN A 103 7.00 -7.65 -17.76
CA ASN A 103 5.94 -8.27 -16.97
C ASN A 103 4.89 -7.23 -16.52
N ILE A 104 5.33 -6.11 -15.93
CA ILE A 104 4.45 -5.01 -15.53
C ILE A 104 3.66 -4.50 -16.73
N LEU A 105 4.34 -4.22 -17.85
CA LEU A 105 3.73 -3.71 -19.07
C LEU A 105 2.69 -4.67 -19.65
N THR A 106 2.94 -5.98 -19.58
CA THR A 106 1.99 -7.00 -20.04
C THR A 106 0.70 -6.96 -19.23
N THR A 107 0.79 -6.87 -17.90
CA THR A 107 -0.40 -6.78 -17.02
C THR A 107 -1.09 -5.43 -17.16
N TRP A 108 -0.32 -4.35 -17.24
CA TRP A 108 -0.81 -2.99 -17.48
C TRP A 108 -1.62 -2.90 -18.77
N ASN A 109 -1.11 -3.41 -19.89
CA ASN A 109 -1.80 -3.36 -21.18
C ASN A 109 -3.15 -4.11 -21.14
N LYS A 110 -3.23 -5.25 -20.45
CA LYS A 110 -4.50 -5.94 -20.24
C LYS A 110 -5.48 -5.11 -19.40
N CYS A 111 -4.98 -4.37 -18.40
CA CYS A 111 -5.80 -3.44 -17.64
C CYS A 111 -6.29 -2.28 -18.52
N CYS A 112 -5.44 -1.73 -19.39
CA CYS A 112 -5.83 -0.70 -20.36
C CYS A 112 -6.91 -1.19 -21.33
N GLU A 113 -6.82 -2.43 -21.83
CA GLU A 113 -7.86 -3.03 -22.68
C GLU A 113 -9.20 -3.14 -21.94
N ILE A 114 -9.18 -3.57 -20.67
CA ILE A 114 -10.38 -3.61 -19.83
C ILE A 114 -10.94 -2.20 -19.64
N ALA A 115 -10.09 -1.22 -19.35
CA ALA A 115 -10.49 0.17 -19.14
C ALA A 115 -11.16 0.74 -20.39
N HIS A 116 -10.54 0.57 -21.57
CA HIS A 116 -11.10 0.98 -22.86
C HIS A 116 -12.49 0.36 -23.09
N ASN A 117 -12.61 -0.95 -22.93
CA ASN A 117 -13.86 -1.68 -23.17
C ASN A 117 -14.97 -1.35 -22.15
N THR A 118 -14.63 -0.70 -21.05
CA THR A 118 -15.56 -0.35 -19.96
C THR A 118 -15.73 1.15 -19.76
N ARG A 119 -15.13 1.97 -20.64
CA ARG A 119 -15.16 3.45 -20.60
C ARG A 119 -14.56 4.03 -19.30
N HIS A 120 -13.43 3.47 -18.89
CA HIS A 120 -12.61 3.96 -17.78
C HIS A 120 -11.23 4.42 -18.28
N HIS A 121 -10.54 5.18 -17.43
CA HIS A 121 -9.13 5.51 -17.59
C HIS A 121 -8.33 4.96 -16.42
N LEU A 122 -7.02 4.79 -16.61
CA LEU A 122 -6.08 4.34 -15.58
C LEU A 122 -5.00 5.41 -15.42
N VAL A 123 -4.53 5.61 -14.19
CA VAL A 123 -3.47 6.58 -13.90
C VAL A 123 -2.44 6.00 -12.93
N LEU A 124 -1.16 6.19 -13.27
CA LEU A 124 0.00 5.92 -12.43
C LEU A 124 0.47 7.26 -11.85
N ILE A 125 0.09 7.53 -10.61
CA ILE A 125 0.40 8.78 -9.93
C ILE A 125 0.53 8.52 -8.43
N GLY A 126 1.44 9.22 -7.75
CA GLY A 126 1.58 9.09 -6.31
C GLY A 126 0.32 9.55 -5.60
N SER A 127 -0.17 10.75 -5.84
CA SER A 127 -1.40 11.23 -5.20
C SER A 127 -2.37 11.81 -6.19
N ILE A 128 -3.66 11.60 -5.96
CA ILE A 128 -4.68 12.23 -6.78
C ILE A 128 -4.75 13.73 -6.47
N PRO A 129 -4.57 14.62 -7.47
CA PRO A 129 -4.51 16.06 -7.22
C PRO A 129 -5.83 16.61 -6.69
N GLN A 130 -6.97 16.11 -7.16
CA GLN A 130 -8.29 16.59 -6.79
C GLN A 130 -9.21 15.42 -6.44
N THR A 131 -9.89 15.51 -5.30
CA THR A 131 -10.79 14.47 -4.81
C THR A 131 -11.99 15.10 -4.10
N ASP A 132 -13.09 14.37 -4.08
CA ASP A 132 -14.28 14.69 -3.28
C ASP A 132 -14.13 14.09 -1.86
N HIS A 133 -14.68 14.76 -0.86
CA HIS A 133 -14.83 14.25 0.51
C HIS A 133 -15.60 12.93 0.57
N ALA A 134 -16.45 12.64 -0.42
CA ALA A 134 -17.14 11.35 -0.54
C ALA A 134 -16.17 10.15 -0.54
N LEU A 135 -14.92 10.34 -1.01
CA LEU A 135 -13.91 9.28 -1.09
C LEU A 135 -13.24 8.97 0.25
N PHE A 136 -13.47 9.78 1.28
CA PHE A 136 -12.94 9.55 2.64
C PHE A 136 -13.86 8.67 3.49
N LYS A 137 -15.04 8.33 2.97
CA LYS A 137 -16.07 7.60 3.70
C LYS A 137 -15.83 6.09 3.67
N PRO A 138 -16.29 5.34 4.69
CA PRO A 138 -16.19 3.88 4.70
C PRO A 138 -16.80 3.19 3.47
N SER A 139 -17.78 3.83 2.83
CA SER A 139 -18.39 3.33 1.58
C SER A 139 -17.42 3.23 0.40
N TYR A 140 -16.28 3.93 0.47
CA TYR A 140 -15.25 3.90 -0.57
C TYR A 140 -14.22 2.79 -0.36
N ILE A 141 -14.27 2.08 0.79
CA ILE A 141 -13.40 0.94 1.07
C ILE A 141 -13.79 -0.22 0.15
N THR A 142 -12.78 -0.89 -0.42
CA THR A 142 -12.97 -2.18 -1.09
C THR A 142 -13.64 -3.16 -0.14
N PRO A 143 -14.78 -3.77 -0.49
CA PRO A 143 -15.53 -4.66 0.40
C PRO A 143 -14.84 -6.03 0.55
N LYS A 144 -13.69 -6.02 1.20
CA LYS A 144 -12.87 -7.17 1.62
C LYS A 144 -12.78 -7.11 3.13
N ASN A 145 -13.06 -8.24 3.76
CA ASN A 145 -13.07 -8.39 5.21
C ASN A 145 -11.85 -7.77 5.92
N THR A 146 -10.65 -7.96 5.39
CA THR A 146 -9.42 -7.42 5.96
C THR A 146 -9.44 -5.89 6.06
N PHE A 147 -9.85 -5.19 5.00
CA PHE A 147 -9.86 -3.72 4.98
C PHE A 147 -10.95 -3.15 5.89
N LEU A 148 -12.13 -3.79 5.91
CA LEU A 148 -13.22 -3.42 6.84
C LEU A 148 -12.81 -3.61 8.30
N LEU A 149 -12.16 -4.74 8.63
CA LEU A 149 -11.64 -5.01 9.96
C LEU A 149 -10.56 -3.99 10.35
N MET A 150 -9.58 -3.70 9.47
CA MET A 150 -8.55 -2.70 9.74
C MET A 150 -9.16 -1.33 10.06
N ASN A 151 -10.14 -0.89 9.28
CA ASN A 151 -10.83 0.37 9.53
C ASN A 151 -11.56 0.38 10.88
N GLU A 152 -12.23 -0.72 11.25
CA GLU A 152 -12.88 -0.87 12.55
C GLU A 152 -11.87 -0.84 13.70
N PHE A 153 -10.74 -1.56 13.57
CA PHE A 153 -9.68 -1.60 14.57
C PHE A 153 -9.06 -0.23 14.80
N VAL A 154 -8.74 0.51 13.73
CA VAL A 154 -8.21 1.87 13.86
C VAL A 154 -9.21 2.79 14.55
N THR A 155 -10.49 2.72 14.16
CA THR A 155 -11.55 3.51 14.80
C THR A 155 -11.68 3.19 16.30
N LYS A 156 -11.68 1.90 16.65
CA LYS A 156 -11.77 1.43 18.04
C LYS A 156 -10.55 1.85 18.85
N TYR A 157 -9.35 1.68 18.29
CA TYR A 157 -8.08 2.04 18.95
C TYR A 157 -8.01 3.53 19.26
N ARG A 158 -8.44 4.36 18.30
CA ARG A 158 -8.53 5.82 18.47
C ARG A 158 -9.67 6.26 19.39
N LYS A 159 -10.38 5.33 20.04
CA LYS A 159 -11.55 5.60 20.89
C LYS A 159 -12.61 6.45 20.17
N LYS A 160 -12.82 6.19 18.88
CA LYS A 160 -13.70 6.95 17.96
C LYS A 160 -13.30 8.41 17.73
N ALA A 161 -12.10 8.83 18.13
CA ALA A 161 -11.57 10.12 17.70
C ALA A 161 -11.33 10.11 16.18
N PRO A 162 -11.69 11.19 15.46
CA PRO A 162 -11.52 11.23 14.02
C PRO A 162 -10.06 11.08 13.62
N LEU A 163 -9.83 10.58 12.41
CA LEU A 163 -8.54 10.76 11.75
C LEU A 163 -8.34 12.26 11.51
N SER A 164 -7.10 12.71 11.59
CA SER A 164 -6.75 14.11 11.37
C SER A 164 -5.46 14.15 10.59
N ILE A 165 -5.51 14.76 9.42
CA ILE A 165 -4.33 14.99 8.57
C ILE A 165 -4.15 16.49 8.50
N HIS A 166 -2.97 16.96 8.89
CA HIS A 166 -2.56 18.34 8.78
C HIS A 166 -1.19 18.39 8.09
N ILE A 167 -1.17 18.90 6.85
CA ILE A 167 0.05 19.05 6.07
C ILE A 167 0.22 20.53 5.74
N LYS A 168 1.39 21.07 6.09
CA LYS A 168 1.78 22.44 5.76
C LYS A 168 2.67 22.41 4.53
N GLY A 169 2.15 22.85 3.39
CA GLY A 169 2.94 23.12 2.19
C GLY A 169 3.71 24.43 2.31
N GLU A 170 4.41 24.79 1.25
CA GLU A 170 5.14 26.06 1.19
C GLU A 170 4.20 27.27 1.26
N ASN A 171 3.10 27.22 0.49
CA ASN A 171 2.14 28.32 0.36
C ASN A 171 0.71 27.95 0.78
N GLU A 172 0.40 26.65 0.83
CA GLU A 172 -0.94 26.17 1.14
C GLU A 172 -0.91 25.17 2.30
N ASN A 173 -2.00 25.11 3.05
CA ASN A 173 -2.19 24.15 4.12
C ASN A 173 -3.36 23.23 3.81
N LEU A 174 -3.23 21.97 4.20
CA LEU A 174 -4.27 20.97 4.10
C LEU A 174 -4.66 20.53 5.51
N LEU A 175 -5.94 20.61 5.82
CA LEU A 175 -6.55 20.03 7.02
C LEU A 175 -7.70 19.12 6.60
N LEU A 176 -7.61 17.84 6.93
CA LEU A 176 -8.63 16.85 6.63
C LEU A 176 -9.00 16.06 7.89
N SER A 177 -10.27 15.67 7.96
CA SER A 177 -10.77 14.73 8.97
C SER A 177 -11.48 13.57 8.28
N PRO A 178 -10.73 12.62 7.67
CA PRO A 178 -11.34 11.50 6.95
C PRO A 178 -12.12 10.60 7.92
N GLU A 179 -13.24 10.08 7.45
CA GLU A 179 -14.12 9.20 8.24
C GLU A 179 -13.61 7.75 8.27
N SER A 180 -12.67 7.40 7.39
CA SER A 180 -12.17 6.04 7.20
C SER A 180 -10.77 6.00 6.58
N LEU A 181 -10.12 4.84 6.64
CA LEU A 181 -8.86 4.57 5.96
C LEU A 181 -8.99 4.47 4.44
N ALA A 182 -10.20 4.62 3.85
CA ALA A 182 -10.38 4.65 2.40
C ALA A 182 -9.54 5.72 1.69
N ILE A 183 -9.16 6.78 2.41
CA ILE A 183 -8.27 7.84 1.93
C ILE A 183 -6.87 7.32 1.54
N GLU A 184 -6.43 6.17 2.06
CA GLU A 184 -5.22 5.47 1.58
C GLU A 184 -5.35 5.09 0.11
N GLY A 185 -6.58 4.83 -0.32
CA GLY A 185 -7.00 4.62 -1.70
C GLY A 185 -6.71 5.74 -2.69
N LEU A 186 -6.19 6.88 -2.21
CA LEU A 186 -5.91 8.08 -3.00
C LEU A 186 -4.42 8.33 -3.17
N ILE A 187 -3.59 7.45 -2.59
CA ILE A 187 -2.15 7.45 -2.74
C ILE A 187 -1.70 6.11 -3.32
N CYS A 188 -0.70 6.12 -4.19
CA CYS A 188 -0.13 4.92 -4.80
C CYS A 188 1.38 4.87 -4.67
N ALA A 189 1.96 3.68 -4.71
CA ALA A 189 3.39 3.44 -4.67
C ALA A 189 3.90 2.51 -5.78
N LEU A 190 5.20 2.61 -6.01
CA LEU A 190 6.02 1.57 -6.63
C LEU A 190 6.89 1.00 -5.50
N GLN A 191 6.79 -0.30 -5.25
CA GLN A 191 7.65 -1.00 -4.29
C GLN A 191 8.54 -1.99 -5.03
N LEU A 192 9.79 -2.08 -4.59
CA LEU A 192 10.75 -3.09 -5.04
C LEU A 192 11.10 -3.99 -3.86
N HIS A 193 10.99 -5.30 -4.07
CA HIS A 193 11.27 -6.31 -3.07
C HIS A 193 12.52 -7.05 -3.49
N ILE A 194 13.52 -7.13 -2.61
CA ILE A 194 14.78 -7.82 -2.89
C ILE A 194 14.98 -8.89 -1.82
N GLU A 195 15.06 -10.14 -2.27
CA GLU A 195 15.52 -11.27 -1.46
C GLU A 195 17.04 -11.26 -1.43
N VAL A 196 17.61 -11.23 -0.22
CA VAL A 196 19.06 -11.21 0.01
C VAL A 196 19.51 -12.40 0.86
N PRO A 197 20.72 -12.94 0.64
CA PRO A 197 21.29 -13.94 1.53
C PRO A 197 21.33 -13.45 2.97
N GLN A 198 20.98 -14.32 3.93
CA GLN A 198 20.88 -13.97 5.36
C GLN A 198 22.12 -13.25 5.90
N HIS A 199 23.32 -13.69 5.51
CA HIS A 199 24.59 -13.11 5.96
C HIS A 199 24.83 -11.67 5.44
N GLN A 200 24.06 -11.21 4.45
CA GLN A 200 24.14 -9.85 3.88
C GLN A 200 22.96 -8.97 4.28
N LEU A 201 21.97 -9.51 5.01
CA LEU A 201 20.71 -8.83 5.32
C LEU A 201 20.92 -7.44 5.95
N ALA A 202 21.76 -7.35 6.98
CA ALA A 202 22.05 -6.08 7.66
C ALA A 202 22.74 -5.06 6.74
N HIS A 203 23.61 -5.52 5.85
CA HIS A 203 24.32 -4.65 4.90
C HIS A 203 23.34 -4.04 3.89
N TYR A 204 22.52 -4.88 3.24
CA TYR A 204 21.52 -4.40 2.27
C TYR A 204 20.44 -3.54 2.93
N PHE A 205 20.01 -3.88 4.15
CA PHE A 205 19.06 -3.05 4.89
C PHE A 205 19.61 -1.63 5.08
N ASN A 206 20.84 -1.50 5.59
CA ASN A 206 21.47 -0.20 5.80
C ASN A 206 21.67 0.56 4.48
N MET A 207 22.05 -0.13 3.40
CA MET A 207 22.16 0.50 2.08
C MET A 207 20.83 1.05 1.58
N ILE A 208 19.75 0.27 1.70
CA ILE A 208 18.41 0.70 1.27
C ILE A 208 17.97 1.93 2.07
N GLN A 209 18.19 1.97 3.38
CA GLN A 209 17.88 3.15 4.20
C GLN A 209 18.57 4.42 3.69
N ILE A 210 19.85 4.33 3.31
CA ILE A 210 20.62 5.48 2.77
C ILE A 210 20.09 5.88 1.39
N LEU A 211 19.73 4.91 0.54
CA LEU A 211 19.26 5.16 -0.83
C LEU A 211 17.81 5.66 -0.90
N SER A 212 16.98 5.42 0.11
CA SER A 212 15.57 5.81 0.10
C SER A 212 15.37 7.30 -0.17
N ALA A 213 16.12 8.18 0.50
CA ALA A 213 15.97 9.64 0.35
C ALA A 213 16.27 10.16 -1.08
N PRO A 214 17.43 9.87 -1.69
CA PRO A 214 17.70 10.32 -3.06
C PRO A 214 16.77 9.67 -4.09
N LEU A 215 16.41 8.39 -3.93
CA LEU A 215 15.45 7.73 -4.83
C LEU A 215 14.10 8.42 -4.79
N LEU A 216 13.59 8.72 -3.60
CA LEU A 216 12.34 9.41 -3.40
C LEU A 216 12.34 10.82 -4.02
N ALA A 217 13.44 11.57 -3.83
CA ALA A 217 13.58 12.90 -4.41
C ALA A 217 13.49 12.85 -5.95
N LEU A 218 14.16 11.87 -6.57
CA LEU A 218 14.15 11.66 -8.02
C LEU A 218 12.79 11.16 -8.55
N SER A 219 12.07 10.37 -7.76
CA SER A 219 10.79 9.74 -8.16
C SER A 219 9.55 10.51 -7.71
N SER A 220 9.71 11.69 -7.11
CA SER A 220 8.59 12.44 -6.53
C SER A 220 7.53 12.79 -7.59
N ASN A 221 6.28 12.40 -7.30
CA ASN A 221 5.16 12.57 -8.25
C ASN A 221 3.82 12.84 -7.55
N SER A 222 3.85 13.39 -6.33
CA SER A 222 2.66 13.66 -5.52
C SER A 222 2.60 15.09 -4.92
N PRO A 223 2.86 16.16 -5.72
CA PRO A 223 2.87 17.53 -5.21
C PRO A 223 1.51 18.07 -4.80
N TYR A 224 0.42 17.45 -5.26
CA TYR A 224 -0.95 17.93 -5.03
C TYR A 224 -1.81 16.90 -4.30
N PHE A 225 -2.64 17.39 -3.38
CA PHE A 225 -3.69 16.58 -2.77
C PHE A 225 -4.89 17.46 -2.39
N CYS A 226 -6.11 17.01 -2.71
CA CYS A 226 -7.35 17.77 -2.44
C CYS A 226 -7.33 19.22 -2.98
N GLY A 227 -6.72 19.43 -4.15
CA GLY A 227 -6.61 20.72 -4.83
C GLY A 227 -5.56 21.66 -4.23
N LYS A 228 -4.69 21.18 -3.33
CA LYS A 228 -3.66 21.95 -2.65
C LYS A 228 -2.27 21.56 -3.11
N ASN A 229 -1.42 22.54 -3.42
CA ASN A 229 0.01 22.37 -3.65
C ASN A 229 0.75 22.28 -2.30
N LEU A 230 1.36 21.13 -2.04
CA LEU A 230 1.90 20.80 -0.73
C LEU A 230 3.40 20.49 -0.83
N TRP A 231 3.81 19.25 -0.53
CA TRP A 231 5.20 18.81 -0.67
C TRP A 231 5.36 18.08 -1.97
N SER A 232 6.53 18.12 -2.61
CA SER A 232 6.82 17.33 -3.82
C SER A 232 6.44 15.86 -3.67
N GLU A 233 6.51 15.34 -2.43
CA GLU A 233 6.07 14.01 -2.06
C GLU A 233 5.10 14.05 -0.86
N THR A 234 3.85 14.50 -1.09
CA THR A 234 2.82 14.69 -0.05
C THR A 234 2.33 13.38 0.55
N ARG A 235 2.38 12.28 -0.21
CA ARG A 235 1.89 10.96 0.24
C ARG A 235 2.47 10.51 1.57
N ILE A 236 3.74 10.82 1.84
CA ILE A 236 4.42 10.38 3.07
C ILE A 236 3.74 10.98 4.29
N GLY A 237 3.52 12.31 4.27
CA GLY A 237 2.84 13.00 5.35
C GLY A 237 1.38 12.54 5.55
N ILE A 238 0.70 12.13 4.46
CA ILE A 238 -0.64 11.52 4.54
C ILE A 238 -0.55 10.17 5.25
N PHE A 239 0.32 9.28 4.77
CA PHE A 239 0.44 7.91 5.27
C PHE A 239 0.87 7.88 6.74
N GLU A 240 1.90 8.64 7.13
CA GLU A 240 2.37 8.74 8.52
C GLU A 240 1.26 9.18 9.48
N GLN A 241 0.45 10.16 9.09
CA GLN A 241 -0.61 10.70 9.95
C GLN A 241 -1.83 9.79 10.07
N LEU A 242 -2.12 8.98 9.04
CA LEU A 242 -3.16 7.95 9.09
C LEU A 242 -2.85 6.86 10.11
N TYR A 243 -1.57 6.48 10.20
CA TYR A 243 -1.07 5.46 11.11
C TYR A 243 -0.41 6.02 12.38
N THR A 244 -0.62 7.31 12.67
CA THR A 244 -0.23 7.89 13.96
C THR A 244 -1.21 7.44 15.04
N PHE A 245 -0.82 6.41 15.79
CA PHE A 245 -1.61 5.84 16.88
C PHE A 245 -1.20 6.45 18.24
N PRO A 246 -2.16 6.78 19.14
CA PRO A 246 -1.81 7.16 20.50
C PRO A 246 -1.06 6.02 21.24
N HIS A 247 -0.24 6.36 22.24
CA HIS A 247 0.43 5.40 23.14
C HIS A 247 -0.50 4.26 23.60
N PRO A 248 -0.07 2.97 23.67
CA PRO A 248 1.30 2.45 23.86
C PRO A 248 2.13 2.11 22.60
N LEU A 249 1.62 2.31 21.39
CA LEU A 249 2.41 2.04 20.17
C LEU A 249 3.37 3.20 19.80
N GLN A 250 3.13 4.40 20.33
CA GLN A 250 4.15 5.46 20.38
C GLN A 250 5.12 5.18 21.53
N LYS A 251 6.20 4.43 21.29
CA LYS A 251 7.45 4.77 21.96
C LYS A 251 8.06 5.92 21.17
N PRO A 252 8.40 7.06 21.78
CA PRO A 252 9.19 8.06 21.08
C PRO A 252 10.50 7.36 20.70
N PHE A 253 10.74 7.20 19.40
CA PHE A 253 12.08 6.96 18.88
C PHE A 253 12.75 8.32 18.78
N PHE A 254 13.48 8.67 19.83
CA PHE A 254 14.65 9.54 19.82
C PHE A 254 15.66 8.97 20.80
#